data_AF-A0A968XQ91-F1
#
_entry.id   AF-A0A968XQ91-F1
#
_cell.length_a   1.000
_cell.length_b   1.000
_cell.length_c   1.000
_cell.angle_alpha   90.00
_cell.angle_beta   90.00
_cell.angle_gamma   90.00
#
_symmetry.space_group_name_H-M   'P 1'
#
loop_
_entity.id
_entity.type
_entity.pdbx_description
1 polymer ?
#
loop_
_entity_poly.entity_id
_entity_poly.type
_entity_poly.pdbx_seq_one_letter_code
_entity_poly.pdbx_strand_id
1 'polypeptide(L)'
;MSEIKSMAEMEQEYIRSRAELRRSCRIEHDAILFQSADGLDYDIKLSRCDTYEKIVHWAVHLSAKKWITVPMLREFIRLACSHHGLRSEGSF
;
A
#
# COMPACT_ATOMS: atom_id res chain seq x y z
N MET A 1 3.19 13.61 -29.87
CA MET A 1 4.44 12.96 -29.41
C MET A 1 4.56 13.27 -27.93
N SER A 2 4.61 12.26 -27.06
CA SER A 2 4.88 12.49 -25.63
C SER A 2 6.33 12.92 -25.49
N GLU A 3 6.58 14.10 -24.91
CA GLU A 3 7.93 14.51 -24.53
C GLU A 3 8.50 13.49 -23.54
N ILE A 4 9.76 13.11 -23.72
CA ILE A 4 10.47 12.23 -22.79
C ILE A 4 10.86 13.09 -21.58
N LYS A 5 10.35 12.73 -20.40
CA LYS A 5 10.72 13.39 -19.14
C LYS A 5 12.24 13.28 -18.92
N SER A 6 12.85 14.36 -18.46
CA SER A 6 14.25 14.34 -18.02
C SER A 6 14.42 13.45 -16.78
N MET A 7 15.66 13.01 -16.52
CA MET A 7 15.98 12.20 -15.35
C MET A 7 15.56 12.87 -14.03
N ALA A 8 15.79 14.19 -13.92
CA ALA A 8 15.43 14.97 -12.74
C ALA A 8 13.91 15.01 -12.52
N GLU A 9 13.11 15.15 -13.60
CA GLU A 9 11.65 15.13 -13.49
C GLU A 9 11.12 13.75 -13.08
N MET A 10 11.69 12.68 -13.63
CA MET A 10 11.34 11.31 -13.24
C MET A 10 11.67 11.03 -11.76
N GLU A 11 12.82 11.51 -11.28
CA GLU A 11 13.21 11.38 -9.88
C GLU A 11 12.23 12.10 -8.94
N GLN A 12 11.86 13.34 -9.26
CA GLN A 12 10.90 14.11 -8.46
C GLN A 12 9.51 13.48 -8.45
N GLU A 13 9.05 12.98 -9.60
CA GLU A 13 7.80 12.25 -9.70
C GLU A 13 7.82 10.97 -8.87
N TYR A 14 8.92 10.22 -8.91
CA TYR A 14 9.09 9.01 -8.10
C TYR A 14 9.05 9.31 -6.60
N ILE A 15 9.80 10.33 -6.14
CA ILE A 15 9.79 10.77 -4.75
C ILE A 15 8.38 11.14 -4.31
N ARG A 16 7.66 11.92 -5.13
CA ARG A 16 6.29 12.34 -4.85
C ARG A 16 5.34 11.16 -4.74
N SER A 17 5.34 10.26 -5.73
CA SER A 17 4.48 9.08 -5.73
C SER A 17 4.75 8.15 -4.55
N ARG A 18 6.02 7.98 -4.15
CA ARG A 18 6.38 7.20 -2.95
C ARG A 18 5.92 7.86 -1.66
N ALA A 19 5.99 9.19 -1.56
CA ALA A 19 5.50 9.93 -0.40
C ALA A 19 3.96 9.83 -0.29
N GLU A 20 3.25 9.98 -1.41
CA GLU A 20 1.80 9.80 -1.49
C GLU A 20 1.38 8.38 -1.10
N LEU A 21 2.08 7.36 -1.60
CA LEU A 21 1.80 5.97 -1.25
C LEU A 21 1.94 5.73 0.26
N ARG A 22 3.03 6.19 0.88
CA ARG A 22 3.25 6.08 2.33
C ARG A 22 2.20 6.82 3.14
N ARG A 23 1.68 7.93 2.63
CA ARG A 23 0.55 8.63 3.26
C ARG A 23 -0.73 7.82 3.15
N SER A 24 -1.02 7.29 1.96
CA SER A 24 -2.24 6.56 1.65
C SER A 24 -2.34 5.17 2.29
N CYS A 25 -1.23 4.55 2.66
CA CYS A 25 -1.17 3.21 3.26
C CYS A 25 -0.03 3.12 4.27
N ARG A 26 -0.36 2.99 5.56
CA ARG A 26 0.61 3.02 6.66
C ARG A 26 0.12 2.26 7.89
N ILE A 27 1.04 1.86 8.75
CA ILE A 27 0.70 1.32 10.08
C ILE A 27 0.58 2.48 11.06
N GLU A 28 -0.53 2.52 11.79
CA GLU A 28 -0.69 3.37 12.98
C GLU A 28 -1.27 2.52 14.11
N HIS A 29 -0.66 2.60 15.29
CA HIS A 29 -1.02 1.81 16.47
C HIS A 29 -1.08 0.31 16.16
N ASP A 30 -2.28 -0.26 16.11
CA ASP A 30 -2.56 -1.68 15.93
C ASP A 30 -3.28 -1.98 14.60
N ALA A 31 -3.26 -1.06 13.64
CA ALA A 31 -3.94 -1.21 12.36
C ALA A 31 -3.12 -0.69 11.16
N ILE A 32 -3.40 -1.23 9.98
CA ILE A 32 -3.02 -0.64 8.69
C ILE A 32 -4.14 0.29 8.27
N LEU A 33 -3.81 1.57 8.11
CA LEU A 33 -4.71 2.61 7.65
C LEU A 33 -4.58 2.82 6.16
N PHE A 34 -5.73 2.93 5.50
CA PHE A 34 -5.86 3.40 4.15
C PHE A 34 -6.56 4.75 4.15
N GLN A 35 -5.90 5.76 3.57
CA GLN A 35 -6.47 7.10 3.42
C GLN A 35 -6.77 7.34 1.95
N SER A 36 -8.04 7.49 1.61
CA SER A 36 -8.45 7.92 0.26
C SER A 36 -8.38 9.44 0.14
N ALA A 37 -8.22 9.94 -1.09
CA ALA A 37 -8.28 11.38 -1.38
C ALA A 37 -9.65 11.99 -1.03
N ASP A 38 -10.70 11.17 -1.05
CA ASP A 38 -12.08 11.57 -0.76
C ASP A 38 -12.41 11.51 0.75
N GLY A 39 -11.40 11.29 1.60
CA GLY A 39 -11.56 11.23 3.06
C GLY A 39 -12.26 9.97 3.58
N LEU A 40 -12.39 8.93 2.75
CA LEU A 40 -12.82 7.62 3.20
C LEU A 40 -11.62 6.92 3.82
N ASP A 41 -11.52 7.01 5.14
CA ASP A 41 -10.52 6.28 5.91
C ASP A 41 -11.03 4.86 6.17
N TYR A 42 -10.14 3.88 5.96
CA TYR A 42 -10.42 2.46 6.21
C TYR A 42 -9.27 1.87 7.02
N ASP A 43 -9.57 1.16 8.10
CA ASP A 43 -8.56 0.51 8.91
C ASP A 43 -8.71 -1.01 8.92
N ILE A 44 -7.57 -1.70 8.96
CA ILE A 44 -7.52 -3.14 9.15
C ILE A 44 -6.60 -3.43 10.32
N LYS A 45 -7.17 -3.95 11.40
CA LYS A 45 -6.40 -4.41 12.57
C LYS A 45 -5.32 -5.40 12.15
N LEU A 46 -4.10 -5.23 12.67
CA LEU A 46 -2.94 -6.06 12.35
C LEU A 46 -3.17 -7.53 12.71
N SER A 47 -3.95 -7.81 13.77
CA SER A 47 -4.39 -9.17 14.15
C SER A 47 -5.27 -9.85 13.10
N ARG A 48 -5.84 -9.09 12.16
CA ARG A 48 -6.61 -9.60 11.02
C ARG A 48 -5.74 -9.84 9.79
N CYS A 49 -4.42 -9.65 9.89
CA CYS A 49 -3.44 -9.81 8.81
C CYS A 49 -2.15 -10.53 9.28
N ASP A 50 -2.25 -11.42 10.26
CA ASP A 50 -1.12 -12.13 10.91
C ASP A 50 -0.66 -13.42 10.21
N THR A 51 -1.32 -13.79 9.12
CA THR A 51 -1.09 -15.02 8.36
C THR A 51 -1.20 -14.72 6.87
N TYR A 52 -0.53 -15.49 6.02
CA TYR A 52 -0.57 -15.30 4.57
C TYR A 52 -2.01 -15.39 4.03
N GLU A 53 -2.81 -16.34 4.53
CA GLU A 53 -4.19 -16.55 4.13
C GLU A 53 -5.06 -15.33 4.45
N LYS A 54 -4.92 -14.76 5.65
CA LYS A 54 -5.65 -13.55 6.03
C LYS A 54 -5.21 -12.34 5.20
N ILE A 55 -3.91 -12.20 4.93
CA ILE A 55 -3.38 -11.13 4.09
C ILE A 55 -3.94 -11.23 2.68
N VAL A 56 -3.93 -12.42 2.05
CA VAL A 56 -4.48 -12.64 0.71
C VAL A 56 -5.98 -12.38 0.68
N HIS A 57 -6.74 -12.88 1.68
CA HIS A 57 -8.17 -12.61 1.81
C HIS A 57 -8.46 -11.10 1.81
N TRP A 58 -7.70 -10.33 2.59
CA TRP A 58 -7.85 -8.88 2.63
C TRP A 58 -7.40 -8.19 1.35
N ALA A 59 -6.32 -8.64 0.71
CA ALA A 59 -5.88 -8.09 -0.56
C ALA A 59 -6.96 -8.26 -1.65
N VAL A 60 -7.62 -9.42 -1.69
CA VAL A 60 -8.77 -9.69 -2.58
C VAL A 60 -9.98 -8.82 -2.21
N HIS A 61 -10.28 -8.66 -0.91
CA HIS A 61 -11.37 -7.78 -0.49
C HIS A 61 -11.13 -6.32 -0.87
N LEU A 62 -9.90 -5.83 -0.71
CA LEU A 62 -9.50 -4.47 -1.01
C LEU A 62 -9.45 -4.22 -2.52
N SER A 63 -9.04 -5.20 -3.34
CA SER A 63 -8.99 -5.03 -4.80
C SER A 63 -10.34 -4.75 -5.46
N ALA A 64 -11.44 -5.10 -4.78
CA ALA A 64 -12.80 -4.77 -5.23
C ALA A 64 -13.21 -3.31 -4.95
N LYS A 65 -12.43 -2.55 -4.15
CA LYS A 65 -12.73 -1.16 -3.81
C LYS A 65 -12.19 -0.24 -4.90
N LYS A 66 -13.06 0.63 -5.46
CA LYS A 66 -12.69 1.55 -6.56
C LYS A 66 -11.56 2.52 -6.22
N TRP A 67 -11.38 2.85 -4.95
CA TRP A 67 -10.36 3.78 -4.47
C TRP A 67 -9.04 3.10 -4.10
N ILE A 68 -8.99 1.76 -4.12
CA ILE A 68 -7.76 1.00 -3.89
C ILE A 68 -6.96 0.89 -5.18
N THR A 69 -5.66 1.15 -5.04
CA THR A 69 -4.69 1.18 -6.12
C THR A 69 -3.77 -0.04 -6.03
N VAL A 70 -3.23 -0.55 -7.14
CA VAL A 70 -2.27 -1.67 -7.11
C VAL A 70 -1.04 -1.35 -6.25
N PRO A 71 -0.43 -0.16 -6.35
CA PRO A 71 0.60 0.27 -5.39
C PRO A 71 0.16 0.18 -3.91
N MET A 72 -1.06 0.59 -3.58
CA MET A 72 -1.58 0.49 -2.21
C MET A 72 -1.72 -0.96 -1.73
N LEU A 73 -2.16 -1.87 -2.60
CA LEU A 73 -2.25 -3.30 -2.29
C LEU A 73 -0.87 -3.91 -2.04
N ARG A 74 0.11 -3.58 -2.89
CA ARG A 74 1.50 -4.04 -2.70
C ARG A 74 2.07 -3.53 -1.39
N GLU A 75 1.82 -2.26 -1.05
CA GLU A 75 2.26 -1.67 0.21
C GLU A 75 1.57 -2.30 1.42
N PHE A 76 0.26 -2.58 1.33
CA PHE A 76 -0.47 -3.32 2.36
C PHE A 76 0.14 -4.70 2.65
N ILE A 77 0.36 -5.49 1.60
CA ILE A 77 0.96 -6.83 1.73
C ILE A 77 2.34 -6.72 2.37
N ARG A 78 3.17 -5.78 1.89
CA ARG A 78 4.52 -5.54 2.41
C ARG A 78 4.48 -5.18 3.90
N LEU A 79 3.62 -4.25 4.30
CA LEU A 79 3.47 -3.79 5.68
C LEU A 79 3.00 -4.92 6.60
N ALA A 80 1.97 -5.66 6.20
CA ALA A 80 1.44 -6.78 6.98
C ALA A 80 2.50 -7.88 7.16
N CYS A 81 3.15 -8.31 6.08
CA CYS A 81 4.20 -9.32 6.16
C CYS A 81 5.38 -8.86 7.03
N SER A 82 5.86 -7.63 6.81
CA SER A 82 6.99 -7.07 7.57
C SER A 82 6.69 -6.97 9.07
N HIS A 83 5.47 -6.56 9.43
CA HIS A 83 5.06 -6.43 10.81
C HIS A 83 5.02 -7.78 11.53
N HIS A 84 4.55 -8.84 10.86
CA HIS A 84 4.40 -10.18 11.43
C HIS A 84 5.62 -11.09 11.20
N GLY A 85 6.72 -10.57 10.67
CA GLY A 85 7.92 -11.36 10.37
C GLY A 85 7.72 -12.42 9.28
N LEU A 86 6.67 -12.28 8.47
CA LEU A 86 6.39 -13.17 7.35
C LEU A 86 7.30 -12.80 6.17
N ARG A 87 7.93 -13.79 5.55
CA ARG A 87 8.77 -13.57 4.37
C ARG A 87 7.89 -13.42 3.14
N SER A 88 7.81 -12.22 2.59
CA SER A 88 7.36 -12.02 1.22
C SER A 88 8.57 -12.15 0.29
N GLU A 89 8.66 -13.23 -0.48
CA GLU A 89 9.65 -13.29 -1.56
C GLU A 89 9.27 -12.30 -2.67
N GLY A 90 10.20 -11.40 -2.98
CA GLY A 90 9.99 -10.30 -3.92
C GLY A 90 10.18 -8.93 -3.27
N SER A 91 11.23 -8.21 -3.68
CA SER A 91 11.36 -6.78 -3.40
C SER A 91 10.29 -6.05 -4.22
N PHE A 92 9.25 -5.52 -3.56
CA PHE A 92 8.19 -4.79 -4.24
C PHE A 92 8.54 -3.33 -4.50
#